data_AF-A0A0L7KR49-F1
#
_entry.id   AF-A0A0L7KR49-F1
#
_cell.length_a   1.000
_cell.length_b   1.000
_cell.length_c   1.000
_cell.angle_alpha   90.00
_cell.angle_beta   90.00
_cell.angle_gamma   90.00
#
_symmetry.space_group_name_H-M   'P 1'
#
loop_
_entity.id
_entity.type
_entity.pdbx_description
1 polymer ?
#
loop_
_entity_poly.entity_id
_entity_poly.type
_entity_poly.pdbx_seq_one_letter_code
_entity_poly.pdbx_strand_id
1 'polypeptide(L)'
;FLSYDLTQTGGEPIVSTQDAISLYFKTRQPNGLLFYTGKFLFYDLTQTGGEPIVSTQDAISLYFKTRQPNGLLFYTGKFLSYDLTQTGGEPIVSTQDAISLYFKTRQPNGLLFYTGKFLSYDLTQTGGEPIVSTQDAISLYFKTRQPNGLLFYTEFLSYDLTQTGGEPIVSTQDAISLYFKTRQPNGLLFYTGKFLSHDLTQTGSEPIVSTQDVISLYFKTRQPNGLLFYTGKFLSYDLTQTGGEPIVSTQDAISLYFKTRQPNGLLFYTVRDGGVSLTMGLGNGKQEIHIKPPKTRFDDHQWHKLTVHRKIQ
;
A
#
# COMPACT_ATOMS: atom_id res chain seq x y z
N PHE A 1 -17.21 -11.93 8.86
CA PHE A 1 -16.58 -12.42 7.62
C PHE A 1 -17.24 -11.68 6.48
N LEU A 2 -16.46 -10.99 5.65
CA LEU A 2 -16.97 -10.29 4.47
C LEU A 2 -16.07 -10.71 3.32
N SER A 3 -16.64 -11.32 2.29
CA SER A 3 -15.87 -11.86 1.17
C SER A 3 -16.62 -11.70 -0.14
N TYR A 4 -15.84 -11.57 -1.21
CA TYR A 4 -16.25 -11.83 -2.57
C TYR A 4 -15.29 -12.92 -3.06
N ASP A 5 -15.82 -14.05 -3.52
CA ASP A 5 -15.05 -15.23 -3.91
C ASP A 5 -15.66 -15.79 -5.19
N LEU A 6 -14.87 -15.80 -6.26
CA LEU A 6 -15.20 -16.44 -7.51
C LEU A 6 -14.07 -17.39 -7.88
N THR A 7 -14.28 -18.66 -7.56
CA THR A 7 -13.37 -19.74 -7.94
C THR A 7 -13.95 -20.51 -9.14
N GLN A 8 -13.18 -20.64 -10.22
CA GLN A 8 -13.56 -21.35 -11.42
C GLN A 8 -12.55 -22.45 -11.79
N THR A 9 -13.10 -23.59 -12.21
CA THR A 9 -12.35 -24.78 -12.62
C THR A 9 -12.92 -25.28 -13.95
N GLY A 10 -12.59 -24.62 -15.07
CA GLY A 10 -13.15 -24.99 -16.37
C GLY A 10 -12.83 -24.03 -17.52
N GLY A 11 -13.35 -24.34 -18.72
CA GLY A 11 -13.03 -23.63 -19.96
C GLY A 11 -13.87 -22.39 -20.24
N GLU A 12 -14.22 -21.60 -19.21
CA GLU A 12 -14.79 -20.27 -19.42
C GLU A 12 -13.98 -19.25 -18.62
N PRO A 13 -13.76 -18.03 -19.16
CA PRO A 13 -12.98 -16.99 -18.48
C PRO A 13 -13.72 -16.41 -17.27
N ILE A 14 -12.95 -15.93 -16.29
CA ILE A 14 -13.50 -15.04 -15.26
C ILE A 14 -13.47 -13.62 -15.83
N VAL A 15 -14.64 -13.01 -16.00
CA VAL A 15 -14.76 -11.59 -16.37
C VAL A 15 -15.55 -10.87 -15.28
N SER A 16 -14.87 -10.01 -14.53
CA SER A 16 -15.45 -9.19 -13.47
C SER A 16 -15.28 -7.71 -13.82
N THR A 17 -16.33 -6.91 -13.62
CA THR A 17 -16.32 -5.50 -13.98
C THR A 17 -17.18 -4.69 -13.03
N GLN A 18 -16.57 -3.70 -12.36
CA GLN A 18 -17.20 -2.82 -11.37
C GLN A 18 -17.80 -3.55 -10.15
N ASP A 19 -17.32 -4.75 -9.86
CA ASP A 19 -17.73 -5.53 -8.70
C ASP A 19 -17.01 -5.02 -7.45
N ALA A 20 -17.75 -4.85 -6.35
CA ALA A 20 -17.17 -4.22 -5.18
C ALA A 20 -17.68 -4.72 -3.84
N ILE A 21 -16.74 -4.89 -2.90
CA ILE A 21 -17.03 -4.94 -1.48
C ILE A 21 -17.00 -3.52 -0.92
N SER A 22 -18.18 -2.94 -0.70
CA SER A 22 -18.31 -1.56 -0.22
C SER A 22 -18.90 -1.47 1.19
N LEU A 23 -18.16 -0.87 2.12
CA LEU A 23 -18.66 -0.49 3.44
C LEU A 23 -18.65 1.03 3.58
N TYR A 24 -19.84 1.62 3.56
CA TYR A 24 -20.02 3.06 3.75
C TYR A 24 -20.64 3.37 5.11
N PHE A 25 -19.92 4.12 5.93
CA PHE A 25 -20.39 4.51 7.25
C PHE A 25 -20.12 5.98 7.57
N LYS A 26 -21.19 6.65 8.02
CA LYS A 26 -21.17 8.05 8.43
C LYS A 26 -22.13 8.27 9.59
N THR A 27 -21.60 8.59 10.77
CA THR A 27 -22.42 8.80 11.97
C THR A 27 -22.22 10.15 12.64
N ARG A 28 -23.25 10.53 13.39
CA ARG A 28 -23.26 11.61 14.38
C ARG A 28 -23.63 11.09 15.77
N GLN A 29 -23.62 9.78 16.01
CA GLN A 29 -23.93 9.18 17.31
C GLN A 29 -22.80 9.40 18.32
N PRO A 30 -23.09 9.80 19.57
CA PRO A 30 -22.08 10.21 20.54
C PRO A 30 -21.17 9.07 20.99
N ASN A 31 -21.63 7.82 20.88
CA ASN A 31 -20.92 6.64 21.36
C ASN A 31 -19.80 6.19 20.41
N GLY A 32 -18.81 5.49 20.97
CA GLY A 32 -17.67 4.97 20.22
C GLY A 32 -18.12 3.98 19.17
N LEU A 33 -17.34 3.87 18.11
CA LEU A 33 -17.72 3.10 16.94
C LEU A 33 -16.68 2.03 16.66
N LEU A 34 -17.11 0.77 16.79
CA LEU A 34 -16.33 -0.41 16.51
C LEU A 34 -16.84 -1.06 15.24
N PHE A 35 -15.95 -1.21 14.27
CA PHE A 35 -16.12 -2.09 13.13
C PHE A 35 -15.19 -3.28 13.29
N TYR A 36 -15.79 -4.46 13.33
CA TYR A 36 -15.10 -5.73 13.52
C TYR A 36 -15.56 -6.69 12.43
N THR A 37 -14.70 -7.00 11.47
CA THR A 37 -15.04 -7.92 10.36
C THR A 37 -14.80 -9.39 10.70
N GLY A 38 -14.24 -9.68 11.88
CA GLY A 38 -13.76 -11.01 12.25
C GLY A 38 -12.31 -11.18 11.84
N LYS A 39 -11.98 -12.27 11.15
CA LYS A 39 -10.59 -12.57 10.72
C LYS A 39 -10.27 -12.07 9.31
N PHE A 40 -11.27 -11.89 8.46
CA PHE A 40 -11.07 -11.75 7.01
C PHE A 40 -11.98 -10.69 6.40
N LEU A 41 -11.40 -9.91 5.50
CA LEU A 41 -12.07 -9.17 4.42
C LEU A 41 -11.28 -9.49 3.15
N PHE A 42 -11.84 -10.22 2.20
CA PHE A 42 -11.12 -10.53 0.95
C PHE A 42 -11.98 -10.43 -0.28
N TYR A 43 -11.34 -10.09 -1.40
CA TYR A 43 -11.85 -10.19 -2.74
C TYR A 43 -10.93 -11.18 -3.46
N ASP A 44 -11.44 -12.32 -3.90
CA ASP A 44 -10.65 -13.42 -4.44
C ASP A 44 -11.26 -13.88 -5.78
N LEU A 45 -10.48 -13.78 -6.86
CA LEU A 45 -10.78 -14.42 -8.13
C LEU A 45 -9.72 -15.49 -8.38
N THR A 46 -10.14 -16.75 -8.40
CA THR A 46 -9.24 -17.89 -8.62
C THR A 46 -9.69 -18.68 -9.85
N GLN A 47 -8.84 -18.76 -10.87
CA GLN A 47 -9.06 -19.58 -12.06
C GLN A 47 -7.99 -20.66 -12.17
N THR A 48 -8.42 -21.86 -12.57
CA THR A 48 -7.52 -23.00 -12.77
C THR A 48 -7.72 -23.70 -14.11
N GLY A 49 -8.82 -23.42 -14.81
CA GLY A 49 -8.97 -23.79 -16.22
C GLY A 49 -8.22 -22.80 -17.09
N GLY A 50 -7.61 -23.27 -18.17
CA GLY A 50 -6.80 -22.44 -19.09
C GLY A 50 -7.60 -21.43 -19.90
N GLU A 51 -8.27 -20.52 -19.20
CA GLU A 51 -9.00 -19.36 -19.70
C GLU A 51 -8.62 -18.16 -18.82
N PRO A 52 -8.62 -16.92 -19.33
CA PRO A 52 -8.09 -15.77 -18.61
C PRO A 52 -8.93 -15.33 -17.41
N ILE A 53 -8.28 -14.53 -16.55
CA ILE A 53 -8.97 -13.65 -15.58
C ILE A 53 -8.92 -12.23 -16.13
N VAL A 54 -10.06 -11.57 -16.27
CA VAL A 54 -10.19 -10.16 -16.63
C VAL A 54 -10.99 -9.45 -15.54
N SER A 55 -10.33 -8.57 -14.79
CA SER A 55 -10.92 -7.76 -13.72
C SER A 55 -10.77 -6.29 -14.09
N THR A 56 -11.85 -5.51 -13.95
CA THR A 56 -11.86 -4.11 -14.39
C THR A 56 -12.71 -3.24 -13.49
N GLN A 57 -12.11 -2.22 -12.88
CA GLN A 57 -12.76 -1.30 -11.94
C GLN A 57 -13.37 -1.98 -10.72
N ASP A 58 -12.86 -3.15 -10.35
CA ASP A 58 -13.30 -3.90 -9.18
C ASP A 58 -12.66 -3.33 -7.91
N ALA A 59 -13.34 -3.43 -6.78
CA ALA A 59 -12.87 -2.71 -5.59
C ALA A 59 -13.23 -3.30 -4.23
N ILE A 60 -12.31 -3.11 -3.29
CA ILE A 60 -12.60 -3.08 -1.85
C ILE A 60 -12.64 -1.62 -1.41
N SER A 61 -13.82 -1.11 -1.05
CA SER A 61 -14.03 0.30 -0.70
C SER A 61 -14.57 0.47 0.73
N LEU A 62 -13.74 1.02 1.61
CA LEU A 62 -14.07 1.29 3.00
C LEU A 62 -14.14 2.79 3.27
N TYR A 63 -15.34 3.32 3.53
CA TYR A 63 -15.54 4.74 3.82
C TYR A 63 -16.07 4.95 5.24
N PHE A 64 -15.28 5.60 6.08
CA PHE A 64 -15.62 5.88 7.47
C PHE A 64 -15.42 7.35 7.83
N LYS A 65 -16.50 7.97 8.31
CA LYS A 65 -16.49 9.38 8.73
C LYS A 65 -17.34 9.62 9.96
N THR A 66 -16.69 10.04 11.05
CA THR A 66 -17.38 10.41 12.30
C THR A 66 -17.07 11.84 12.73
N ARG A 67 -18.01 12.43 13.46
CA ARG A 67 -17.90 13.73 14.13
C ARG A 67 -18.21 13.63 15.62
N GLN A 68 -18.12 12.48 16.28
CA GLN A 68 -18.38 12.36 17.73
C GLN A 68 -17.22 11.87 18.62
N PRO A 69 -17.20 12.25 19.93
CA PRO A 69 -16.01 12.24 20.80
C PRO A 69 -15.37 10.89 21.04
N ASN A 70 -16.18 9.83 21.00
CA ASN A 70 -15.74 8.48 21.28
C ASN A 70 -15.19 7.85 19.99
N GLY A 71 -13.96 7.33 20.06
CA GLY A 71 -13.09 7.06 18.91
C GLY A 71 -13.63 6.09 17.87
N LEU A 72 -12.84 5.90 16.81
CA LEU A 72 -13.14 4.96 15.73
C LEU A 72 -12.11 3.82 15.77
N LEU A 73 -12.60 2.60 15.99
CA LEU A 73 -11.81 1.38 15.87
C LEU A 73 -12.31 0.61 14.65
N PHE A 74 -11.42 0.41 13.68
CA PHE A 74 -11.62 -0.56 12.63
C PHE A 74 -10.63 -1.70 12.80
N TYR A 75 -11.16 -2.91 12.89
CA TYR A 75 -10.39 -4.10 13.15
C TYR A 75 -10.77 -5.19 12.14
N THR A 76 -9.80 -5.59 11.32
CA THR A 76 -9.79 -6.90 10.69
C THR A 76 -8.78 -7.75 11.47
N GLY A 77 -9.16 -8.98 11.82
CA GLY A 77 -8.39 -9.79 12.74
C GLY A 77 -7.14 -10.41 12.15
N LYS A 78 -7.03 -10.48 10.82
CA LYS A 78 -5.89 -11.14 10.19
C LYS A 78 -5.60 -10.68 8.76
N PHE A 79 -6.63 -10.49 7.93
CA PHE A 79 -6.45 -10.17 6.50
C PHE A 79 -7.40 -9.08 6.00
N LEU A 80 -6.88 -8.23 5.13
CA LEU A 80 -7.61 -7.44 4.14
C LEU A 80 -6.89 -7.69 2.80
N SER A 81 -7.45 -8.49 1.90
CA SER A 81 -6.75 -8.89 0.67
C SER A 81 -7.59 -8.73 -0.59
N TYR A 82 -6.91 -8.46 -1.70
CA TYR A 82 -7.45 -8.47 -3.05
C TYR A 82 -6.54 -9.39 -3.86
N ASP A 83 -7.02 -10.57 -4.18
CA ASP A 83 -6.20 -11.67 -4.67
C ASP A 83 -6.76 -12.13 -6.03
N LEU A 84 -5.92 -12.10 -7.07
CA LEU A 84 -6.21 -12.70 -8.38
C LEU A 84 -5.22 -13.84 -8.61
N THR A 85 -5.71 -15.07 -8.66
CA THR A 85 -4.87 -16.27 -8.81
C THR A 85 -5.25 -17.05 -10.06
N GLN A 86 -4.30 -17.24 -10.97
CA GLN A 86 -4.46 -18.04 -12.18
C GLN A 86 -3.42 -19.15 -12.23
N THR A 87 -3.86 -20.36 -12.60
CA THR A 87 -2.94 -21.50 -12.78
C THR A 87 -3.06 -22.19 -14.14
N GLY A 88 -3.97 -21.74 -15.00
CA GLY A 88 -4.36 -22.40 -16.24
C GLY A 88 -3.53 -22.06 -17.48
N GLY A 89 -2.57 -21.14 -17.37
CA GLY A 89 -1.72 -20.75 -18.51
C GLY A 89 -2.37 -19.81 -19.52
N GLU A 90 -3.36 -19.03 -19.09
CA GLU A 90 -3.96 -17.88 -19.82
C GLU A 90 -3.82 -16.62 -18.97
N PRO A 91 -3.79 -15.40 -19.52
CA PRO A 91 -3.32 -14.22 -18.80
C PRO A 91 -4.24 -13.79 -17.64
N ILE A 92 -3.64 -13.01 -16.73
CA ILE A 92 -4.39 -12.15 -15.81
C ILE A 92 -4.34 -10.73 -16.38
N VAL A 93 -5.51 -10.11 -16.55
CA VAL A 93 -5.67 -8.70 -16.91
C VAL A 93 -6.46 -8.00 -15.81
N SER A 94 -5.83 -7.07 -15.11
CA SER A 94 -6.41 -6.25 -14.03
C SER A 94 -6.28 -4.78 -14.43
N THR A 95 -7.38 -4.02 -14.35
CA THR A 95 -7.39 -2.64 -14.83
C THR A 95 -8.27 -1.74 -13.99
N GLN A 96 -7.67 -0.72 -13.38
CA GLN A 96 -8.33 0.25 -12.50
C GLN A 96 -8.96 -0.39 -11.24
N ASP A 97 -8.46 -1.55 -10.83
CA ASP A 97 -8.92 -2.25 -9.66
C ASP A 97 -8.29 -1.65 -8.40
N ALA A 98 -9.00 -1.65 -7.27
CA ALA A 98 -8.55 -0.88 -6.12
C ALA A 98 -8.95 -1.39 -4.73
N ILE A 99 -8.00 -1.26 -3.79
CA ILE A 99 -8.29 -1.20 -2.35
C ILE A 99 -8.29 0.27 -1.91
N SER A 100 -9.46 0.80 -1.56
CA SER A 100 -9.65 2.21 -1.18
C SER A 100 -10.16 2.35 0.26
N LEU A 101 -9.31 2.85 1.15
CA LEU A 101 -9.64 3.03 2.57
C LEU A 101 -9.69 4.53 2.92
N TYR A 102 -10.88 5.05 3.21
CA TYR A 102 -11.10 6.44 3.61
C TYR A 102 -11.56 6.55 5.06
N PHE A 103 -10.73 7.16 5.90
CA PHE A 103 -10.95 7.27 7.33
C PHE A 103 -10.75 8.70 7.83
N LYS A 104 -11.82 9.28 8.39
CA LYS A 104 -11.79 10.67 8.86
C LYS A 104 -12.57 10.89 10.15
N THR A 105 -11.86 11.36 11.18
CA THR A 105 -12.44 11.78 12.46
C THR A 105 -12.12 13.23 12.80
N ARG A 106 -12.99 13.85 13.62
CA ARG A 106 -12.80 15.22 14.14
C ARG A 106 -12.70 15.25 15.68
N GLN A 107 -12.44 14.14 16.40
CA GLN A 107 -12.89 13.95 17.80
C GLN A 107 -11.91 13.29 18.83
N PRO A 108 -11.89 13.70 20.11
CA PRO A 108 -10.82 13.49 21.12
C PRO A 108 -10.24 12.08 21.28
N ASN A 109 -11.06 11.04 21.22
CA ASN A 109 -10.60 9.67 21.39
C ASN A 109 -10.14 9.13 20.02
N GLY A 110 -8.94 8.54 19.96
CA GLY A 110 -8.14 8.34 18.75
C GLY A 110 -8.79 7.51 17.61
N LEU A 111 -8.05 7.39 16.51
CA LEU A 111 -8.40 6.50 15.39
C LEU A 111 -7.43 5.33 15.38
N LEU A 112 -7.95 4.12 15.50
CA LEU A 112 -7.20 2.88 15.37
C LEU A 112 -7.71 2.10 14.15
N PHE A 113 -6.82 1.82 13.22
CA PHE A 113 -7.04 0.91 12.12
C PHE A 113 -6.03 -0.23 12.23
N TYR A 114 -6.54 -1.44 12.35
CA TYR A 114 -5.74 -2.64 12.56
C TYR A 114 -6.22 -3.72 11.60
N THR A 115 -5.35 -4.22 10.72
CA THR A 115 -5.68 -5.38 9.87
C THR A 115 -5.11 -6.70 10.38
N GLY A 116 -4.35 -6.67 11.48
CA GLY A 116 -3.64 -7.84 11.96
C GLY A 116 -2.42 -8.12 11.11
N LYS A 117 -2.51 -9.13 10.24
CA LYS A 117 -1.33 -9.67 9.56
C LYS A 117 -1.13 -8.99 8.21
N PHE A 118 -2.10 -9.02 7.31
CA PHE A 118 -1.91 -8.54 5.94
C PHE A 118 -2.91 -7.45 5.54
N LEU A 119 -2.42 -6.51 4.76
CA LEU A 119 -3.17 -5.70 3.81
C LEU A 119 -2.48 -5.90 2.45
N SER A 120 -3.06 -6.70 1.57
CA SER A 120 -2.40 -7.16 0.35
C SER A 120 -3.24 -6.92 -0.90
N TYR A 121 -2.56 -6.71 -2.01
CA TYR A 121 -3.09 -6.75 -3.36
C TYR A 121 -2.15 -7.64 -4.16
N ASP A 122 -2.56 -8.88 -4.42
CA ASP A 122 -1.68 -9.92 -4.91
C ASP A 122 -2.21 -10.49 -6.22
N LEU A 123 -1.42 -10.40 -7.30
CA LEU A 123 -1.70 -11.07 -8.57
C LEU A 123 -0.70 -12.21 -8.73
N THR A 124 -1.19 -13.44 -8.75
CA THR A 124 -0.36 -14.64 -8.88
C THR A 124 -0.74 -15.42 -10.12
N GLN A 125 0.18 -15.49 -11.08
CA GLN A 125 0.07 -16.32 -12.26
C GLN A 125 1.07 -17.46 -12.19
N THR A 126 0.56 -18.68 -12.34
CA THR A 126 1.39 -19.87 -12.54
C THR A 126 1.04 -20.49 -13.88
N GLY A 127 1.84 -20.25 -14.91
CA GLY A 127 1.53 -20.63 -16.27
C GLY A 127 2.19 -19.70 -17.28
N GLY A 128 2.25 -20.12 -18.54
CA GLY A 128 3.03 -19.45 -19.56
C GLY A 128 2.31 -18.31 -20.28
N GLU A 129 1.51 -17.48 -19.60
CA GLU A 129 0.86 -16.30 -20.21
C GLU A 129 0.92 -15.10 -19.24
N PRO A 130 0.98 -13.85 -19.74
CA PRO A 130 1.45 -12.70 -18.98
C PRO A 130 0.49 -12.25 -17.86
N ILE A 131 1.04 -11.46 -16.94
CA ILE A 131 0.24 -10.60 -16.06
C ILE A 131 0.24 -9.19 -16.65
N VAL A 132 -0.93 -8.61 -16.84
CA VAL A 132 -1.13 -7.20 -17.22
C VAL A 132 -1.93 -6.51 -16.13
N SER A 133 -1.31 -5.56 -15.44
CA SER A 133 -1.93 -4.70 -14.42
C SER A 133 -1.79 -3.25 -14.86
N THR A 134 -2.87 -2.49 -14.78
CA THR A 134 -2.89 -1.11 -15.26
C THR A 134 -3.79 -0.22 -14.43
N GLN A 135 -3.21 0.84 -13.85
CA GLN A 135 -3.89 1.81 -13.00
C GLN A 135 -4.52 1.19 -11.74
N ASP A 136 -4.02 0.06 -11.29
CA ASP A 136 -4.48 -0.60 -10.08
C ASP A 136 -3.88 0.06 -8.85
N ALA A 137 -4.60 0.06 -7.72
CA ALA A 137 -4.17 0.87 -6.59
C ALA A 137 -4.56 0.37 -5.20
N ILE A 138 -3.63 0.57 -4.26
CA ILE A 138 -3.93 0.63 -2.81
C ILE A 138 -3.91 2.10 -2.37
N SER A 139 -5.07 2.64 -2.01
CA SER A 139 -5.25 4.03 -1.60
C SER A 139 -5.73 4.14 -0.16
N LEU A 140 -4.87 4.62 0.74
CA LEU A 140 -5.16 4.80 2.15
C LEU A 140 -5.24 6.28 2.52
N TYR A 141 -6.41 6.76 2.92
CA TYR A 141 -6.62 8.13 3.38
C TYR A 141 -7.03 8.17 4.85
N PHE A 142 -6.15 8.63 5.71
CA PHE A 142 -6.38 8.75 7.13
C PHE A 142 -6.16 10.17 7.65
N LYS A 143 -7.19 10.72 8.29
CA LYS A 143 -7.14 12.09 8.81
C LYS A 143 -7.81 12.23 10.16
N THR A 144 -7.03 12.69 11.13
CA THR A 144 -7.51 13.04 12.47
C THR A 144 -7.22 14.51 12.82
N ARG A 145 -7.90 15.03 13.84
CA ARG A 145 -7.69 16.38 14.40
C ARG A 145 -7.25 16.35 15.88
N GLN A 146 -6.75 15.22 16.40
CA GLN A 146 -6.97 14.85 17.82
C GLN A 146 -5.72 14.46 18.61
N PRO A 147 -5.68 14.73 19.94
CA PRO A 147 -4.49 14.60 20.78
C PRO A 147 -4.04 13.15 20.96
N ASN A 148 -4.96 12.18 21.11
CA ASN A 148 -4.65 10.77 21.43
C ASN A 148 -4.21 9.90 20.23
N GLY A 149 -3.67 10.52 19.18
CA GLY A 149 -3.00 9.82 18.08
C GLY A 149 -3.89 9.23 16.99
N LEU A 150 -3.24 8.85 15.89
CA LEU A 150 -3.75 8.01 14.81
C LEU A 150 -2.81 6.80 14.78
N LEU A 151 -3.36 5.60 14.96
CA LEU A 151 -2.63 4.36 14.82
C LEU A 151 -3.17 3.61 13.61
N PHE A 152 -2.31 3.42 12.62
CA PHE A 152 -2.51 2.46 11.56
C PHE A 152 -1.51 1.33 11.77
N TYR A 153 -2.01 0.10 11.86
CA TYR A 153 -1.21 -1.09 12.04
C TYR A 153 -1.60 -2.16 11.03
N THR A 154 -0.59 -2.69 10.37
CA THR A 154 -0.62 -4.00 9.71
C THR A 154 0.75 -4.65 9.87
N GLU A 155 0.89 -5.98 9.83
CA GLU A 155 2.22 -6.59 9.83
C GLU A 155 2.87 -6.45 8.44
N PHE A 156 2.08 -6.58 7.37
CA PHE A 156 2.50 -6.53 5.98
C PHE A 156 1.53 -5.64 5.18
N LEU A 157 2.06 -4.64 4.47
CA LEU A 157 1.33 -3.94 3.41
C LEU A 157 2.02 -4.27 2.09
N SER A 158 1.36 -4.99 1.19
CA SER A 158 1.96 -5.46 -0.05
C SER A 158 1.09 -5.12 -1.26
N TYR A 159 1.77 -4.92 -2.38
CA TYR A 159 1.22 -4.90 -3.72
C TYR A 159 2.17 -5.75 -4.56
N ASP A 160 1.85 -7.02 -4.74
CA ASP A 160 2.82 -7.99 -5.26
C ASP A 160 2.27 -8.66 -6.52
N LEU A 161 3.07 -8.65 -7.60
CA LEU A 161 2.78 -9.39 -8.83
C LEU A 161 3.80 -10.52 -8.96
N THR A 162 3.32 -11.75 -8.98
CA THR A 162 4.16 -12.94 -9.05
C THR A 162 3.82 -13.76 -10.27
N GLN A 163 4.78 -13.88 -11.19
CA GLN A 163 4.67 -14.67 -12.41
C GLN A 163 5.67 -15.82 -12.39
N THR A 164 5.15 -17.03 -12.58
CA THR A 164 5.92 -18.25 -12.73
C THR A 164 5.46 -19.00 -13.97
N GLY A 165 6.17 -18.85 -15.09
CA GLY A 165 5.82 -19.61 -16.29
C GLY A 165 6.39 -19.16 -17.62
N GLY A 166 7.18 -18.09 -17.67
CA GLY A 166 7.94 -17.74 -18.86
C GLY A 166 7.62 -16.35 -19.37
N GLU A 167 6.34 -15.97 -19.45
CA GLU A 167 5.81 -14.73 -20.08
C GLU A 167 5.88 -13.48 -19.20
N PRO A 168 5.88 -12.26 -19.76
CA PRO A 168 6.24 -11.04 -19.05
C PRO A 168 5.23 -10.63 -17.97
N ILE A 169 5.71 -9.76 -17.06
CA ILE A 169 4.85 -8.93 -16.22
C ILE A 169 4.80 -7.55 -16.86
N VAL A 170 3.61 -7.01 -17.08
CA VAL A 170 3.38 -5.62 -17.51
C VAL A 170 2.57 -4.91 -16.43
N SER A 171 3.21 -3.99 -15.71
CA SER A 171 2.61 -3.14 -14.67
C SER A 171 2.72 -1.69 -15.13
N THR A 172 1.61 -0.95 -15.11
CA THR A 172 1.58 0.41 -15.67
C THR A 172 0.66 1.33 -14.88
N GLN A 173 1.23 2.40 -14.32
CA GLN A 173 0.54 3.39 -13.49
C GLN A 173 -0.07 2.80 -12.22
N ASP A 174 0.48 1.69 -11.74
CA ASP A 174 0.02 1.04 -10.52
C ASP A 174 0.56 1.78 -9.29
N ALA A 175 -0.22 1.81 -8.20
CA ALA A 175 0.07 2.74 -7.13
C ALA A 175 -0.26 2.25 -5.71
N ILE A 176 0.69 2.46 -4.79
CA ILE A 176 0.41 2.54 -3.35
C ILE A 176 0.42 4.01 -2.93
N SER A 177 -0.74 4.53 -2.52
CA SER A 177 -0.92 5.92 -2.09
C SER A 177 -1.35 6.02 -0.64
N LEU A 178 -0.45 6.47 0.23
CA LEU A 178 -0.67 6.59 1.67
C LEU A 178 -0.77 8.06 2.10
N TYR A 179 -1.96 8.51 2.50
CA TYR A 179 -2.20 9.87 3.00
C TYR A 179 -2.54 9.86 4.48
N PHE A 180 -1.65 10.44 5.28
CA PHE A 180 -1.76 10.44 6.74
C PHE A 180 -1.58 11.86 7.30
N LYS A 181 -2.61 12.33 8.02
CA LYS A 181 -2.63 13.70 8.55
C LYS A 181 -3.18 13.80 9.96
N THR A 182 -2.37 14.35 10.86
CA THR A 182 -2.76 14.75 12.21
C THR A 182 -2.58 16.26 12.42
N ARG A 183 -3.22 16.83 13.45
CA ARG A 183 -3.10 18.25 13.83
C ARG A 183 -2.59 18.48 15.26
N GLN A 184 -2.22 17.44 16.00
CA GLN A 184 -2.18 17.48 17.47
C GLN A 184 -0.97 16.75 18.10
N PRO A 185 -0.72 16.89 19.42
CA PRO A 185 0.59 16.61 20.01
C PRO A 185 0.97 15.14 20.23
N ASN A 186 0.07 14.18 20.50
CA ASN A 186 0.49 12.78 20.80
C ASN A 186 0.64 11.90 19.54
N GLY A 187 1.12 12.51 18.45
CA GLY A 187 1.72 11.83 17.31
C GLY A 187 0.78 11.21 16.27
N LEU A 188 1.39 10.71 15.20
CA LEU A 188 0.81 9.82 14.20
C LEU A 188 1.71 8.60 14.15
N LEU A 189 1.15 7.42 14.44
CA LEU A 189 1.85 6.15 14.30
C LEU A 189 1.30 5.42 13.09
N PHE A 190 2.12 5.37 12.05
CA PHE A 190 1.94 4.41 10.96
C PHE A 190 2.96 3.31 11.18
N TYR A 191 2.47 2.09 11.38
CA TYR A 191 3.31 0.94 11.68
C TYR A 191 2.98 -0.18 10.70
N THR A 192 3.93 -0.51 9.83
CA THR A 192 3.97 -1.85 9.23
C THR A 192 4.91 -2.70 10.07
N GLY A 193 4.47 -3.87 10.53
CA GLY A 193 5.25 -4.70 11.45
C GLY A 193 6.50 -5.29 10.84
N LYS A 194 6.52 -5.49 9.53
CA LYS A 194 7.67 -6.02 8.81
C LYS A 194 7.92 -5.31 7.48
N PHE A 195 6.94 -5.26 6.58
CA PHE A 195 7.17 -4.78 5.21
C PHE A 195 6.09 -3.79 4.74
N LEU A 196 6.53 -2.81 3.96
CA LEU A 196 5.73 -2.17 2.93
C LEU A 196 6.38 -2.52 1.60
N SER A 197 5.72 -3.27 0.71
CA SER A 197 6.28 -3.72 -0.57
C SER A 197 5.42 -3.29 -1.76
N HIS A 198 6.10 -3.08 -2.89
CA HIS A 198 5.52 -3.10 -4.21
C HIS A 198 6.47 -3.92 -5.08
N ASP A 199 6.31 -5.24 -5.09
CA ASP A 199 7.31 -6.14 -5.65
C ASP A 199 6.76 -6.88 -6.88
N LEU A 200 7.52 -6.87 -7.97
CA LEU A 200 7.25 -7.65 -9.17
C LEU A 200 8.26 -8.79 -9.24
N THR A 201 7.79 -10.02 -9.18
CA THR A 201 8.63 -11.23 -9.18
C THR A 201 8.35 -12.07 -10.42
N GLN A 202 9.34 -12.15 -11.31
CA GLN A 202 9.31 -12.97 -12.51
C GLN A 202 10.38 -14.07 -12.42
N THR A 203 9.94 -15.33 -12.48
CA THR A 203 10.88 -16.46 -12.49
C THR A 203 11.21 -17.00 -13.88
N GLY A 204 10.45 -16.58 -14.89
CA GLY A 204 10.65 -16.91 -16.31
C GLY A 204 11.73 -16.07 -17.01
N SER A 205 11.89 -16.30 -18.31
CA SER A 205 12.88 -15.61 -19.16
C SER A 205 12.45 -14.26 -19.67
N GLU A 206 11.14 -14.02 -19.82
CA GLU A 206 10.61 -12.75 -20.35
C GLU A 206 10.77 -11.58 -19.36
N PRO A 207 10.75 -10.34 -19.86
CA PRO A 207 11.05 -9.16 -19.06
C PRO A 207 9.95 -8.83 -18.05
N ILE A 208 10.34 -8.07 -17.04
CA ILE A 208 9.41 -7.22 -16.28
C ILE A 208 9.37 -5.85 -16.97
N VAL A 209 8.17 -5.40 -17.33
CA VAL A 209 7.88 -4.05 -17.83
C VAL A 209 7.06 -3.32 -16.77
N SER A 210 7.67 -2.34 -16.10
CA SER A 210 7.06 -1.49 -15.07
C SER A 210 7.17 -0.04 -15.53
N THR A 211 6.04 0.66 -15.61
CA THR A 211 6.01 2.03 -16.16
C THR A 211 5.10 2.94 -15.36
N GLN A 212 5.68 3.99 -14.79
CA GLN A 212 4.97 4.99 -13.97
C GLN A 212 4.35 4.41 -12.69
N ASP A 213 4.87 3.29 -12.20
CA ASP A 213 4.40 2.68 -10.97
C ASP A 213 4.98 3.42 -9.76
N VAL A 214 4.16 3.65 -8.74
CA VAL A 214 4.52 4.59 -7.66
C VAL A 214 4.13 4.14 -6.27
N ILE A 215 5.05 4.35 -5.33
CA ILE A 215 4.73 4.41 -3.91
C ILE A 215 4.74 5.88 -3.49
N SER A 216 3.57 6.44 -3.19
CA SER A 216 3.40 7.82 -2.75
C SER A 216 2.99 7.89 -1.29
N LEU A 217 3.88 8.42 -0.46
CA LEU A 217 3.68 8.55 0.98
C LEU A 217 3.55 10.02 1.37
N TYR A 218 2.41 10.40 1.94
CA TYR A 218 2.13 11.76 2.35
C TYR A 218 1.89 11.84 3.85
N PHE A 219 2.74 12.59 4.54
CA PHE A 219 2.64 12.82 5.97
C PHE A 219 2.57 14.29 6.34
N LYS A 220 1.65 14.62 7.24
CA LYS A 220 1.57 15.94 7.84
C LYS A 220 1.37 15.88 9.35
N THR A 221 2.31 16.48 10.08
CA THR A 221 2.19 16.75 11.51
C THR A 221 2.43 18.24 11.81
N ARG A 222 2.01 18.72 12.98
CA ARG A 222 2.19 20.12 13.42
C ARG A 222 2.96 20.27 14.75
N GLN A 223 3.35 19.18 15.43
CA GLN A 223 3.70 19.22 16.86
C GLN A 223 4.94 18.38 17.26
N PRO A 224 5.48 18.54 18.48
CA PRO A 224 6.81 18.06 18.92
C PRO A 224 6.99 16.54 19.05
N ASN A 225 5.96 15.79 19.48
CA ASN A 225 6.13 14.37 19.82
C ASN A 225 5.87 13.40 18.64
N GLY A 226 6.38 13.73 17.45
CA GLY A 226 6.68 12.74 16.43
C GLY A 226 5.55 12.37 15.46
N LEU A 227 5.85 12.50 14.17
CA LEU A 227 5.41 11.50 13.21
C LEU A 227 6.30 10.27 13.44
N LEU A 228 5.70 9.13 13.75
CA LEU A 228 6.41 7.85 13.82
C LEU A 228 5.89 7.01 12.64
N PHE A 229 6.58 7.12 11.51
CA PHE A 229 6.41 6.20 10.40
C PHE A 229 7.46 5.10 10.55
N TYR A 230 7.01 3.90 10.89
CA TYR A 230 7.86 2.75 11.10
C TYR A 230 7.44 1.63 10.14
N THR A 231 8.35 1.31 9.22
CA THR A 231 8.33 0.04 8.49
C THR A 231 9.25 -0.91 9.23
N GLY A 232 8.68 -2.00 9.75
CA GLY A 232 9.33 -3.02 10.56
C GLY A 232 10.77 -3.30 10.25
N LYS A 233 10.99 -3.78 9.03
CA LYS A 233 12.29 -4.18 8.53
C LYS A 233 12.60 -3.49 7.20
N PHE A 234 11.64 -3.38 6.29
CA PHE A 234 11.91 -2.87 4.94
C PHE A 234 10.75 -2.09 4.32
N LEU A 235 11.09 -1.06 3.54
CA LEU A 235 10.30 -0.53 2.45
C LEU A 235 10.92 -1.12 1.17
N SER A 236 10.16 -1.93 0.43
CA SER A 236 10.61 -2.62 -0.77
C SER A 236 9.91 -2.07 -2.00
N TYR A 237 10.68 -1.97 -3.07
CA TYR A 237 10.22 -1.84 -4.44
C TYR A 237 11.21 -2.68 -5.25
N ASP A 238 10.93 -3.97 -5.35
CA ASP A 238 11.83 -4.95 -5.96
C ASP A 238 11.25 -5.42 -7.29
N LEU A 239 12.06 -5.34 -8.35
CA LEU A 239 11.76 -5.97 -9.63
C LEU A 239 12.73 -7.14 -9.74
N THR A 240 12.31 -8.30 -9.25
CA THR A 240 13.14 -9.51 -9.21
C THR A 240 12.88 -10.35 -10.46
N GLN A 241 13.91 -10.57 -11.26
CA GLN A 241 13.87 -11.44 -12.44
C GLN A 241 15.01 -12.44 -12.43
N THR A 242 14.74 -13.71 -12.76
CA THR A 242 15.76 -14.77 -12.78
C THR A 242 16.17 -15.24 -14.17
N GLY A 243 15.40 -14.96 -15.23
CA GLY A 243 15.56 -15.62 -16.54
C GLY A 243 16.19 -14.84 -17.71
N GLY A 244 16.84 -13.70 -17.47
CA GLY A 244 17.88 -13.18 -18.38
C GLY A 244 17.53 -12.01 -19.31
N GLU A 245 16.26 -11.78 -19.68
CA GLU A 245 15.86 -10.54 -20.39
C GLU A 245 15.96 -9.31 -19.46
N PRO A 246 16.15 -8.08 -20.00
CA PRO A 246 16.32 -6.90 -19.18
C PRO A 246 15.00 -6.45 -18.56
N ILE A 247 15.07 -6.02 -17.30
CA ILE A 247 13.97 -5.32 -16.64
C ILE A 247 13.82 -3.93 -17.26
N VAL A 248 12.64 -3.63 -17.80
CA VAL A 248 12.27 -2.31 -18.33
C VAL A 248 11.45 -1.56 -17.27
N SER A 249 12.10 -0.66 -16.53
CA SER A 249 11.47 0.20 -15.53
C SER A 249 11.59 1.66 -15.96
N THR A 250 10.46 2.33 -16.25
CA THR A 250 10.46 3.72 -16.73
C THR A 250 9.55 4.62 -15.92
N GLN A 251 10.12 5.69 -15.36
CA GLN A 251 9.40 6.69 -14.54
C GLN A 251 8.83 6.18 -13.21
N ASP A 252 9.18 4.96 -12.79
CA ASP A 252 8.83 4.44 -11.48
C ASP A 252 9.45 5.27 -10.37
N ALA A 253 8.71 5.44 -9.26
CA ALA A 253 9.16 6.31 -8.19
C ALA A 253 8.58 5.95 -6.82
N ILE A 254 9.45 5.98 -5.82
CA ILE A 254 9.03 6.12 -4.42
C ILE A 254 9.11 7.60 -4.07
N SER A 255 7.99 8.21 -3.72
CA SER A 255 7.91 9.61 -3.32
C SER A 255 7.39 9.77 -1.90
N LEU A 256 8.14 10.52 -1.10
CA LEU A 256 7.78 10.90 0.26
C LEU A 256 7.55 12.40 0.34
N TYR A 257 6.32 12.77 0.67
CA TYR A 257 5.90 14.14 0.93
C TYR A 257 5.75 14.34 2.43
N PHE A 258 6.48 15.31 2.97
CA PHE A 258 6.38 15.62 4.38
C PHE A 258 6.41 17.12 4.66
N LYS A 259 5.83 17.48 5.81
CA LYS A 259 5.81 18.84 6.34
C LYS A 259 5.90 18.78 7.85
N THR A 260 7.01 19.26 8.41
CA THR A 260 7.31 19.21 9.85
C THR A 260 7.84 20.55 10.38
N ARG A 261 7.75 20.74 11.70
CA ARG A 261 8.37 21.85 12.46
C ARG A 261 9.49 21.35 13.38
N GLN A 262 9.82 20.06 13.29
CA GLN A 262 10.66 19.38 14.26
C GLN A 262 12.00 19.01 13.64
N PRO A 263 13.13 19.32 14.31
CA PRO A 263 14.46 18.96 13.84
C PRO A 263 14.74 17.46 13.96
N ASN A 264 13.99 16.75 14.81
CA ASN A 264 14.07 15.32 15.06
C ASN A 264 12.66 14.72 14.90
N GLY A 265 12.49 13.80 13.95
CA GLY A 265 11.25 13.10 13.67
C GLY A 265 11.51 11.94 12.72
N LEU A 266 10.85 10.79 12.93
CA LEU A 266 11.15 9.56 12.21
C LEU A 266 10.40 9.53 10.86
N LEU A 267 11.16 9.65 9.78
CA LEU A 267 10.78 9.19 8.45
C LEU A 267 11.98 8.39 7.96
N PHE A 268 11.88 7.06 8.04
CA PHE A 268 12.88 6.08 7.60
C PHE A 268 14.24 6.17 8.32
N TYR A 269 14.25 5.83 9.62
CA TYR A 269 15.42 5.84 10.52
C TYR A 269 16.17 7.19 10.62
N THR A 270 15.54 8.10 11.37
CA THR A 270 16.00 9.36 11.96
C THR A 270 16.33 10.51 11.01
N VAL A 271 15.60 11.63 11.13
CA VAL A 271 16.17 12.96 10.86
C VAL A 271 17.15 13.25 12.00
N ARG A 272 18.45 13.34 11.69
CA ARG A 272 19.51 13.73 12.65
C ARG A 272 20.06 15.09 12.22
N ASP A 273 20.14 16.03 13.17
CA ASP A 273 20.69 17.37 12.95
C ASP A 273 20.01 18.20 11.83
N GLY A 274 18.73 17.98 11.53
CA GLY A 274 17.97 18.73 10.52
C GLY A 274 18.13 18.25 9.07
N GLY A 275 18.78 17.10 8.83
CA GLY A 275 18.85 16.39 7.54
C GLY A 275 17.94 15.15 7.49
N VAL A 276 17.62 14.64 6.29
CA VAL A 276 16.81 13.42 6.08
C VAL A 276 17.72 12.21 5.92
N SER A 277 17.52 11.16 6.70
CA SER A 277 18.14 9.85 6.43
C SER A 277 17.15 8.94 5.71
N LEU A 278 17.63 8.18 4.74
CA LEU A 278 16.92 7.12 4.04
C LEU A 278 17.69 5.82 4.26
N THR A 279 17.04 4.82 4.83
CA THR A 279 17.55 3.44 4.91
C THR A 279 16.80 2.58 3.91
N MET A 280 17.53 1.88 3.04
CA MET A 280 17.01 0.86 2.13
C MET A 280 17.69 -0.47 2.45
N GLY A 281 16.91 -1.54 2.55
CA GLY A 281 17.46 -2.89 2.48
C GLY A 281 17.55 -3.28 1.01
N LEU A 282 18.71 -3.77 0.61
CA LEU A 282 18.98 -4.36 -0.69
C LEU A 282 19.25 -5.86 -0.48
N GLY A 283 19.00 -6.69 -1.49
CA GLY A 283 19.28 -8.14 -1.40
C GLY A 283 20.71 -8.49 -0.98
N ASN A 284 21.66 -7.55 -1.09
CA ASN A 284 23.07 -7.69 -0.69
C ASN A 284 23.49 -6.85 0.54
N GLY A 285 22.58 -6.19 1.27
CA GLY A 285 22.92 -5.41 2.46
C GLY A 285 21.98 -4.25 2.79
N LYS A 286 22.39 -3.37 3.71
CA LYS A 286 21.65 -2.14 4.07
C LYS A 286 22.38 -0.93 3.47
N GLN A 287 21.67 -0.09 2.71
CA GLN A 287 22.16 1.21 2.26
C GLN A 287 21.52 2.33 3.11
N GLU A 288 22.33 3.23 3.64
CA GLU A 288 21.88 4.38 4.42
C GLU A 288 22.41 5.67 3.78
N ILE A 289 21.51 6.59 3.45
CA ILE A 289 21.81 7.86 2.79
C ILE A 289 21.37 8.98 3.72
N HIS A 290 22.27 9.88 4.10
CA HIS A 290 21.94 11.09 4.85
C HIS A 290 21.99 12.32 3.94
N ILE A 291 20.89 13.06 3.87
CA ILE A 291 20.67 14.21 3.01
C ILE A 291 20.52 15.46 3.88
N LYS A 292 21.51 16.35 3.87
CA LYS A 292 21.47 17.63 4.61
C LYS A 292 22.05 18.76 3.76
N PRO A 293 21.21 19.48 2.98
CA PRO A 293 21.69 20.59 2.18
C PRO A 293 22.26 21.72 3.08
N PRO A 294 23.37 22.39 2.71
CA PRO A 294 24.08 23.34 3.59
C PRO A 294 23.26 24.54 4.10
N LYS A 295 22.21 24.94 3.36
CA LYS A 295 21.40 26.13 3.65
C LYS A 295 19.91 25.83 3.87
N THR A 296 19.52 24.57 3.85
CA THR A 296 18.11 24.17 3.93
C THR A 296 17.92 23.29 5.14
N ARG A 297 16.93 23.65 5.97
CA ARG A 297 16.44 22.76 7.01
C ARG A 297 15.08 22.24 6.61
N PHE A 298 14.84 20.96 6.86
CA PHE A 298 13.58 20.30 6.52
C PHE A 298 12.47 20.53 7.58
N ASP A 299 12.79 21.21 8.69
CA ASP A 299 11.88 21.55 9.78
C ASP A 299 11.28 22.97 9.68
N ASP A 300 11.32 23.57 8.50
CA ASP A 300 10.87 24.93 8.17
C ASP A 300 9.32 25.09 8.05
N HIS A 301 8.55 24.04 8.31
CA HIS A 301 7.11 23.99 8.05
C HIS A 301 6.71 24.25 6.61
N GLN A 302 7.54 23.89 5.63
CA GLN A 302 7.16 23.83 4.22
C GLN A 302 6.95 22.38 3.76
N TRP A 303 6.40 22.23 2.55
CA TRP A 303 6.30 20.92 1.94
C TRP A 303 7.65 20.56 1.33
N HIS A 304 8.13 19.38 1.66
CA HIS A 304 9.30 18.77 1.05
C HIS A 304 8.87 17.49 0.35
N LYS A 305 9.45 17.23 -0.82
CA LYS A 305 9.31 15.99 -1.59
C LYS A 305 10.69 15.35 -1.67
N LEU A 306 10.81 14.13 -1.15
CA LEU A 306 11.92 13.24 -1.43
C LEU A 306 11.44 12.24 -2.48
N THR A 307 12.22 12.05 -3.53
CA THR A 307 11.94 11.01 -4.53
C THR A 307 13.16 10.15 -4.70
N VAL A 308 12.93 8.83 -4.65
CA VAL A 308 13.91 7.82 -4.98
C VAL A 308 13.54 7.31 -6.37
N HIS A 309 14.48 7.46 -7.30
CA HIS A 309 14.39 6.87 -8.62
C HIS A 309 15.31 5.66 -8.65
N ARG A 310 14.83 4.55 -9.21
CA ARG A 310 15.71 3.46 -9.60
C ARG A 310 16.58 3.94 -10.76
N LYS A 311 17.90 3.77 -10.63
CA LYS A 311 18.83 3.96 -11.74
C LYS A 311 19.31 2.58 -12.17
N ILE A 312 18.81 2.11 -13.31
CA ILE A 312 19.32 0.90 -13.95
C ILE A 312 20.68 1.27 -14.56
N GLN A 313 21.72 0.49 -14.26
CA GLN A 313 23.04 0.56 -14.90
C GLN A 313 23.20 -0.62 -15.84
#